data_AF-A0A9D7KWD2-F1
#
_entry.id   AF-A0A9D7KWD2-F1
#
_cell.length_a   1.000
_cell.length_b   1.000
_cell.length_c   1.000
_cell.angle_alpha   90.00
_cell.angle_beta   90.00
_cell.angle_gamma   90.00
#
_symmetry.space_group_name_H-M   'P 1'
#
loop_
_entity.id
_entity.type
_entity.pdbx_description
1 polymer ?
#
loop_
_entity_poly.entity_id
_entity_poly.type
_entity_poly.pdbx_seq_one_letter_code
_entity_poly.pdbx_strand_id
1 'polypeptide(L)' 'MIRKIQLIKQFGVFKDYKWDTTDGIKDFKEKNVIYGWNYSGKTTISRIFSSLGQTNSRKI' A
#
# COMPACT_ATOMS: atom_id res chain seq x y z
N MET A 1 3.43 -3.36 13.40
CA MET A 1 4.04 -2.67 12.23
C MET A 1 3.63 -3.42 10.96
N ILE A 2 3.19 -2.71 9.91
CA ILE A 2 2.79 -3.33 8.64
C ILE A 2 4.04 -3.84 7.93
N ARG A 3 4.08 -5.12 7.53
CA ARG A 3 5.27 -5.75 6.90
C ARG A 3 5.27 -5.67 5.38
N LYS A 4 4.11 -5.87 4.74
CA LYS A 4 3.95 -5.79 3.28
C LYS A 4 2.47 -5.68 2.91
N ILE A 5 2.19 -5.32 1.67
CA ILE A 5 0.84 -5.35 1.09
C ILE A 5 0.75 -6.59 0.19
N GLN A 6 0.24 -7.71 0.69
CA GLN A 6 0.27 -8.98 -0.07
C GLN A 6 -0.40 -8.89 -1.44
N LEU A 7 -1.54 -8.22 -1.52
CA LEU A 7 -2.38 -8.15 -2.71
C LEU A 7 -3.19 -6.85 -2.72
N ILE A 8 -3.33 -6.22 -3.88
CA ILE A 8 -4.32 -5.17 -4.14
C ILE A 8 -5.11 -5.54 -5.39
N LYS A 9 -6.41 -5.80 -5.23
CA LYS A 9 -7.31 -6.12 -6.34
C LYS A 9 -8.33 -5.02 -6.55
N GLN A 10 -8.50 -4.61 -7.81
CA GLN A 10 -9.53 -3.68 -8.28
C GLN A 10 -9.64 -2.39 -7.43
N PHE A 11 -8.51 -1.75 -7.10
CA PHE A 11 -8.49 -0.55 -6.27
C PHE A 11 -7.64 0.56 -6.88
N GLY A 12 -8.28 1.68 -7.23
CA GLY A 12 -7.62 2.79 -7.91
C GLY A 12 -6.98 2.34 -9.22
N VAL A 13 -5.67 2.58 -9.38
CA VAL A 13 -4.89 2.15 -10.55
C VAL A 13 -4.40 0.70 -10.46
N PHE A 14 -4.53 0.05 -9.30
CA PHE A 14 -4.07 -1.33 -9.10
C PHE A 14 -5.18 -2.32 -9.48
N LYS A 15 -4.94 -3.12 -10.53
CA LYS A 15 -5.87 -4.16 -11.00
C LYS A 15 -5.70 -5.47 -10.24
N ASP A 16 -4.49 -6.03 -10.23
CA ASP A 16 -4.12 -7.28 -9.54
C ASP A 16 -2.65 -7.21 -9.08
N TYR A 17 -2.33 -6.20 -8.26
CA TYR A 17 -0.98 -6.04 -7.74
C TYR A 17 -0.67 -7.13 -6.72
N LYS A 18 0.46 -7.84 -6.90
CA LYS A 18 0.97 -8.86 -5.98
C LYS A 18 2.35 -8.46 -5.49
N TRP A 19 2.57 -8.60 -4.19
CA TRP A 19 3.87 -8.32 -3.59
C TRP A 19 4.76 -9.55 -3.72
N ASP A 20 5.53 -9.58 -4.80
CA ASP A 20 6.49 -10.64 -5.09
C ASP A 20 7.91 -10.20 -4.67
N THR A 21 8.57 -11.04 -3.89
CA THR A 21 9.95 -10.83 -3.45
C THR A 21 10.97 -11.12 -4.56
N THR A 22 10.56 -11.83 -5.61
CA THR A 22 11.42 -12.12 -6.77
C THR A 22 11.74 -10.87 -7.58
N ASP A 23 10.86 -9.86 -7.56
CA ASP A 23 11.06 -8.55 -8.21
C ASP A 23 12.01 -7.61 -7.43
N GLY A 24 12.67 -8.11 -6.38
CA GLY A 24 13.58 -7.32 -5.54
C GLY A 24 12.86 -6.39 -4.55
N ILE A 25 11.53 -6.48 -4.45
CA ILE A 25 10.72 -5.70 -3.50
C ILE A 25 10.91 -6.28 -2.09
N LYS A 26 11.56 -5.51 -1.23
CA LYS A 26 11.80 -5.85 0.17
C LYS A 26 10.60 -5.50 1.03
N ASP A 27 10.36 -6.29 2.08
CA ASP A 27 9.39 -5.96 3.12
C ASP A 27 9.63 -4.56 3.71
N PHE A 28 8.57 -3.93 4.19
CA PHE A 28 8.62 -2.66 4.87
C PHE A 28 9.53 -2.71 6.11
N LYS A 29 10.31 -1.66 6.28
CA LYS A 29 11.14 -1.38 7.47
C LYS A 29 10.47 -0.32 8.33
N GLU A 30 11.15 0.13 9.38
CA GLU A 30 10.70 1.25 10.21
C GLU A 30 10.48 2.53 9.38
N LYS A 31 11.37 2.78 8.42
CA LYS A 31 11.28 3.90 7.47
C LYS A 31 11.27 3.37 6.04
N ASN A 32 10.32 3.85 5.24
CA ASN A 32 10.13 3.43 3.85
C ASN A 32 9.92 4.67 2.99
N VAL A 33 10.48 4.66 1.78
CA VAL A 33 10.25 5.70 0.77
C VAL A 33 9.53 5.06 -0.40
N ILE A 34 8.35 5.59 -0.74
CA ILE A 34 7.54 5.13 -1.87
C ILE A 34 7.59 6.21 -2.95
N TYR A 35 8.16 5.90 -4.11
CA TYR A 35 8.37 6.85 -5.21
C TYR A 35 8.02 6.22 -6.56
N GLY A 36 7.95 7.04 -7.61
CA GLY A 36 7.63 6.61 -8.97
C GLY A 36 6.97 7.71 -9.79
N TRP A 37 6.67 7.43 -11.06
CA TRP A 37 6.03 8.36 -11.99
C TRP A 37 4.66 8.87 -11.53
N ASN A 38 4.23 10.02 -12.05
CA ASN A 38 2.85 10.46 -11.83
C ASN A 38 1.88 9.41 -12.34
N TYR A 39 0.73 9.29 -11.67
CA TYR A 39 -0.27 8.25 -11.93
C TYR A 39 0.16 6.80 -11.61
N SER A 40 1.37 6.56 -11.06
CA SER A 40 1.82 5.22 -10.66
C SER A 40 1.15 4.64 -9.40
N GLY A 41 0.18 5.34 -8.81
CA GLY A 41 -0.58 4.85 -7.65
C GLY A 41 -0.06 5.24 -6.27
N LYS A 42 0.91 6.16 -6.16
CA LYS A 42 1.42 6.65 -4.86
C LYS A 42 0.31 7.19 -3.94
N THR A 43 -0.55 8.06 -4.47
CA THR A 43 -1.71 8.61 -3.74
C THR A 43 -2.69 7.51 -3.34
N THR A 44 -2.86 6.49 -4.17
CA THR A 44 -3.70 5.32 -3.87
C THR A 44 -3.15 4.55 -2.66
N ILE A 45 -1.84 4.31 -2.62
CA ILE A 45 -1.17 3.67 -1.48
C ILE A 45 -1.33 4.50 -0.21
N SER A 46 -1.14 5.83 -0.29
CA SER A 46 -1.34 6.73 0.85
C SER A 46 -2.76 6.60 1.43
N ARG A 47 -3.79 6.57 0.58
CA ARG A 47 -5.19 6.37 1.01
C ARG A 47 -5.43 5.02 1.70
N ILE A 48 -4.79 3.94 1.23
CA ILE A 48 -4.86 2.63 1.88
C ILE A 48 -4.29 2.71 3.31
N PHE A 49 -3.12 3.33 3.49
CA PHE A 49 -2.57 3.50 4.84
C PHE A 49 -3.44 4.40 5.72
N SER A 50 -4.00 5.48 5.16
CA SER A 50 -4.91 6.35 5.89
C SER A 50 -6.19 5.63 6.33
N SER A 51 -6.74 4.71 5.54
CA SER A 51 -7.96 3.97 5.90
C SER A 51 -7.69 2.97 7.03
N LEU A 52 -6.53 2.31 7.03
CA LEU A 52 -6.12 1.40 8.11
C LEU A 52 -6.03 2.10 9.46
N GLY A 53 -5.55 3.35 9.48
CA GLY A 53 -5.47 4.18 10.69
C GLY A 53 -6.82 4.70 11.19
N GLN A 54 -7.85 4.80 10.35
CA GLN A 54 -9.16 5.34 10.70
C GLN A 54 -10.11 4.34 11.37
N THR A 55 -9.75 3.05 11.39
CA THR A 55 -10.60 1.95 11.89
C THR A 55 -11.01 2.12 13.36
N ASN A 56 -10.34 2.96 14.16
CA ASN A 56 -10.68 3.20 15.58
C ASN A 56 -11.67 4.34 15.85
N SER A 57 -12.13 5.10 14.85
CA SER A 57 -13.04 6.24 15.06
C SER A 57 -14.47 6.02 14.56
N ARG A 58 -14.84 4.80 14.16
CA ARG A 58 -16.22 4.42 13.84
C ARG A 58 -16.68 3.26 14.72
N LYS A 59 -16.78 3.52 16.02
CA LYS A 59 -17.75 2.85 16.88
C LYS A 59 -18.89 3.85 17.08
N ILE A 60 -19.98 3.65 16.34
CA ILE A 60 -21.31 4.19 16.64
C ILE A 60 -22.20 2.96 16.76
#